data_AF-A0A7V0ZKY5-F1
#
_entry.id   AF-A0A7V0ZKY5-F1
#
_cell.length_a   1.000
_cell.length_b   1.000
_cell.length_c   1.000
_cell.angle_alpha   90.00
_cell.angle_beta   90.00
_cell.angle_gamma   90.00
#
_symmetry.space_group_name_H-M   'P 1'
#
loop_
_entity.id
_entity.type
_entity.pdbx_description
1 polymer ?
#
loop_
_entity_poly.entity_id
_entity_poly.type
_entity_poly.pdbx_seq_one_letter_code
_entity_poly.pdbx_strand_id
1 'polypeptide(L)' 'MITFDRVSKRYEEGYDALREISVCIDRDELVFLTGHSGAGKSTM' A
#
# COMPACT_ATOMS: atom_id res chain seq x y z
N MET A 1 -5.26 -14.53 2.79
CA MET A 1 -5.43 -13.48 3.79
C MET A 1 -4.14 -12.68 3.85
N ILE A 2 -4.18 -11.48 3.28
CA ILE A 2 -3.11 -10.48 3.33
C ILE A 2 -3.64 -9.35 4.20
N THR A 3 -2.85 -8.87 5.16
CA THR A 3 -3.29 -7.83 6.09
C THR A 3 -2.18 -6.81 6.29
N PHE A 4 -2.49 -5.56 5.98
CA PHE A 4 -1.68 -4.40 6.33
C PHE A 4 -2.40 -3.70 7.46
N ASP A 5 -1.67 -3.41 8.54
CA ASP A 5 -2.18 -2.65 9.68
C ASP A 5 -1.29 -1.42 9.87
N ARG A 6 -1.85 -0.24 9.58
CA ARG A 6 -1.20 1.08 9.68
C ARG A 6 0.21 1.14 9.09
N VAL A 7 0.43 0.44 7.97
CA VAL A 7 1.74 0.35 7.32
C VAL A 7 2.15 1.71 6.76
N SER A 8 3.37 2.12 7.07
CA SER A 8 3.98 3.34 6.55
C SER A 8 5.34 3.02 5.93
N LYS A 9 5.69 3.71 4.84
CA LYS A 9 6.99 3.58 4.18
C LYS A 9 7.45 4.94 3.69
N ARG A 10 8.63 5.33 4.17
CA ARG A 10 9.37 6.49 3.69
C ARG A 10 10.68 6.02 3.05
N TYR A 11 11.02 6.58 1.88
CA TYR A 11 12.32 6.38 1.25
C TYR A 11 13.33 7.39 1.80
N GLU A 12 14.63 7.08 1.69
CA GLU A 12 15.72 7.89 2.26
C GLU A 12 15.73 9.33 1.74
N GLU A 13 15.30 9.55 0.51
CA GLU A 13 15.15 10.88 -0.12
C GLU A 13 14.01 11.72 0.50
N GLY A 14 13.32 11.19 1.51
CA GLY A 14 12.31 11.91 2.27
C GLY A 14 10.88 11.76 1.74
N TYR A 15 10.69 10.96 0.68
CA TYR A 15 9.37 10.69 0.08
C TYR A 15 8.57 9.66 0.88
N ASP A 16 7.39 10.07 1.37
CA ASP A 16 6.43 9.19 2.04
C ASP A 16 5.60 8.43 1.00
N ALA A 17 6.01 7.21 0.68
CA ALA A 17 5.34 6.37 -0.31
C ALA A 17 4.06 5.70 0.21
N LEU A 18 4.01 5.37 1.51
CA LEU A 18 2.82 4.87 2.19
C LEU A 18 2.66 5.59 3.54
N ARG A 19 1.43 5.98 3.87
CA ARG A 19 1.10 6.71 5.10
C ARG A 19 -0.06 6.02 5.80
N GLU A 20 0.25 5.27 6.87
CA GLU A 20 -0.70 4.56 7.73
C GLU A 20 -1.75 3.71 6.98
N ILE A 21 -1.33 3.01 5.93
CA ILE A 21 -2.24 2.21 5.10
C ILE A 21 -2.69 0.96 5.85
N SER A 22 -4.02 0.75 5.89
CA SER A 22 -4.63 -0.46 6.44
C SER A 22 -5.53 -1.10 5.38
N VAL A 23 -5.28 -2.37 5.06
CA VAL A 23 -6.08 -3.14 4.10
C VAL A 23 -6.08 -4.60 4.49
N CYS A 24 -7.21 -5.28 4.30
CA CYS A 24 -7.33 -6.72 4.43
C CYS A 24 -7.83 -7.28 3.10
N ILE A 25 -7.17 -8.32 2.61
CA ILE A 25 -7.57 -9.06 1.40
C ILE A 25 -7.76 -10.50 1.81
N ASP A 26 -8.97 -11.01 1.61
CA ASP A 26 -9.35 -12.35 2.03
C ASP A 26 -8.81 -13.42 1.07
N ARG A 27 -8.99 -14.70 1.45
CA ARG A 27 -8.67 -15.80 0.52
C ARG A 27 -9.64 -15.75 -0.65
N ASP A 28 -9.11 -16.08 -1.82
CA ASP A 28 -9.86 -16.15 -3.09
C ASP A 28 -10.42 -14.81 -3.58
N GLU A 29 -9.95 -13.68 -3.01
CA GLU A 29 -10.34 -12.33 -3.41
C GLU A 29 -9.40 -11.77 -4.49
N LEU A 30 -9.99 -11.20 -5.55
CA LEU A 30 -9.26 -10.47 -6.58
C LEU A 30 -9.44 -8.96 -6.36
N VAL A 31 -8.34 -8.24 -6.16
CA VAL A 31 -8.36 -6.79 -5.87
C VAL A 31 -7.56 -6.04 -6.93
N PHE A 32 -8.06 -4.88 -7.35
CA PHE A 32 -7.35 -3.95 -8.24
C PHE A 32 -6.75 -2.80 -7.43
N LEU A 33 -5.42 -2.68 -7.46
CA LEU A 33 -4.72 -1.52 -6.93
C LEU A 33 -4.55 -0.47 -8.03
N THR A 34 -5.32 0.63 -7.95
CA THR A 34 -5.36 1.68 -8.98
C THR A 34 -4.92 3.04 -8.44
N GLY A 35 -4.70 4.00 -9.32
CA GLY A 35 -4.28 5.36 -8.97
C GLY A 35 -3.15 5.88 -9.86
N HIS A 36 -2.95 7.21 -9.85
CA HIS A 36 -1.94 7.90 -10.64
C HIS A 36 -0.52 7.38 -10.38
N SER A 37 0.41 7.63 -11.33
CA SER A 37 1.83 7.33 -11.11
C SER A 37 2.34 8.02 -9.85
N GLY A 38 3.19 7.33 -9.07
CA GLY A 38 3.71 7.84 -7.80
C GLY A 38 2.81 7.61 -6.57
N ALA A 39 1.55 7.18 -6.72
CA ALA A 39 0.61 7.01 -5.61
C ALA A 39 0.94 5.88 -4.58
N GLY A 40 2.15 5.30 -4.63
CA GLY A 40 2.58 4.25 -3.69
C GLY A 40 2.23 2.82 -4.12
N LYS A 41 1.61 2.61 -5.29
CA LYS A 41 1.12 1.29 -5.74
C LYS A 41 2.20 0.20 -5.85
N SER A 42 3.41 0.55 -6.30
CA SER A 42 4.53 -0.41 -6.39
C SER A 42 5.26 -0.59 -5.06
N THR A 43 5.00 0.30 -4.09
CA THR A 43 5.55 0.23 -2.74
C THR A 43 4.66 -0.58 -1.81
N MET A 44 3.35 -0.56 -2.04
CA MET A 44 2.34 -1.40 -1.37
C MET A 44 2.51 -2.86 -1.77
#